data_AF-A0A8T4JV75-F1
#
_entry.id   AF-A0A8T4JV75-F1
#
_cell.length_a   1.000
_cell.length_b   1.000
_cell.length_c   1.000
_cell.angle_alpha   90.00
_cell.angle_beta   90.00
_cell.angle_gamma   90.00
#
_symmetry.space_group_name_H-M   'P 1'
#
loop_
_entity.id
_entity.type
_entity.pdbx_description
1 polymer ?
#
loop_
_entity_poly.entity_id
_entity_poly.type
_entity_poly.pdbx_seq_one_letter_code
_entity_poly.pdbx_strand_id
1 'polypeptide(L)'
;MEDNKKVLIATPTYDGMKYCDNRFFDAIKSLTYPNHDILVVENSKNSNYFNKLSKDPDLNVLRYEPKGDEKNMQKLINCRNLILDYALKNDYDYILMLDSDVKVPKDIIEKLLASDKDIISGIYFNYFTMSGKNQILPVAWKALTESEFENIKQTINLPDFVKSNEDLRRHLTKKEVDSNDVLEVIFPSAGCMLIKKNVFARINYSLVDTSKYNNMSTTDEIHFLIKVKEAGLKLYCDTSIKCEHMLKGKFVKDANNQFVNPVHD
;
A
#
# COMPACT_ATOMS: atom_id res chain seq x y z
N MET A 1 0.01 -27.07 -16.33
CA MET A 1 0.02 -25.77 -17.02
C MET A 1 0.18 -24.75 -15.92
N GLU A 2 1.36 -24.13 -15.81
CA GLU A 2 1.49 -22.94 -14.96
C GLU A 2 0.44 -21.94 -15.44
N ASP A 3 -0.41 -21.51 -14.52
CA ASP A 3 -1.51 -20.60 -14.80
C ASP A 3 -0.88 -19.28 -15.25
N ASN A 4 -0.95 -18.98 -16.55
CA ASN A 4 -0.32 -17.82 -17.19
C ASN A 4 -1.11 -16.55 -16.84
N LYS A 5 -1.22 -16.23 -15.56
CA LYS A 5 -1.99 -15.11 -15.04
C LYS A 5 -1.45 -13.80 -15.58
N LYS A 6 -2.33 -12.95 -16.10
CA LYS A 6 -1.93 -11.63 -16.57
C LYS A 6 -1.88 -10.66 -15.40
N VAL A 7 -0.69 -10.15 -15.07
CA VAL A 7 -0.47 -9.29 -13.90
C VAL A 7 -0.21 -7.84 -14.33
N LEU A 8 -0.96 -6.89 -13.77
CA LEU A 8 -0.70 -5.48 -13.93
C LEU A 8 0.15 -4.98 -12.76
N ILE A 9 1.38 -4.56 -13.00
CA ILE A 9 2.16 -3.80 -12.02
C ILE A 9 1.70 -2.36 -12.13
N ALA A 10 1.16 -1.79 -11.05
CA ALA A 10 0.54 -0.48 -11.11
C ALA A 10 1.01 0.44 -9.98
N THR A 11 1.27 1.70 -10.31
CA THR A 11 1.66 2.70 -9.32
C THR A 11 1.10 4.10 -9.63
N PRO A 12 0.50 4.79 -8.65
CA PRO A 12 0.28 6.21 -8.74
C PRO A 12 1.58 6.97 -8.42
N THR A 13 1.86 8.04 -9.17
CA THR A 13 3.07 8.86 -8.95
C THR A 13 2.83 10.32 -9.33
N TYR A 14 3.76 11.19 -8.92
CA TYR A 14 3.79 12.60 -9.26
C TYR A 14 5.23 13.13 -9.22
N ASP A 15 5.44 14.35 -9.70
CA ASP A 15 6.77 14.91 -9.93
C ASP A 15 7.64 15.07 -8.68
N GLY A 16 7.07 15.08 -7.47
CA GLY A 16 7.81 15.05 -6.22
C GLY A 16 8.45 13.70 -5.90
N MET A 17 8.04 12.61 -6.58
CA MET A 17 8.60 11.27 -6.39
C MET A 17 9.87 11.01 -7.23
N LYS A 18 10.29 11.98 -8.06
CA LYS A 18 11.45 11.84 -8.96
C LYS A 18 12.75 11.41 -8.31
N TYR A 19 12.89 11.62 -6.99
CA TYR A 19 14.07 11.21 -6.23
C TYR A 19 14.27 9.68 -6.21
N CYS A 20 13.21 8.90 -6.43
CA CYS A 20 13.25 7.44 -6.39
C CYS A 20 13.01 6.76 -7.75
N ASP A 21 12.68 7.51 -8.81
CA ASP A 21 12.40 7.02 -10.17
C ASP A 21 13.32 5.89 -10.60
N ASN A 22 14.63 6.17 -10.71
CA ASN A 22 15.58 5.20 -11.25
C ASN A 22 15.54 3.89 -10.45
N ARG A 23 15.53 4.00 -9.12
CA ARG A 23 15.55 2.84 -8.24
C ARG A 23 14.26 2.03 -8.31
N PHE A 24 13.12 2.70 -8.46
CA PHE A 24 11.80 2.08 -8.55
C PHE A 24 11.57 1.46 -9.92
N PHE A 25 11.73 2.24 -11.00
CA PHE A 25 11.52 1.79 -12.37
C PHE A 25 12.50 0.70 -12.78
N ASP A 26 13.79 0.79 -12.40
CA ASP A 26 14.75 -0.28 -12.66
C ASP A 26 14.34 -1.58 -11.94
N ALA A 27 13.76 -1.49 -10.73
CA ALA A 27 13.32 -2.66 -9.99
C ALA A 27 12.13 -3.35 -10.66
N ILE A 28 11.08 -2.61 -11.00
CA ILE A 28 9.86 -3.20 -11.59
C ILE A 28 10.08 -3.69 -13.03
N LYS A 29 11.01 -3.07 -13.79
CA LYS A 29 11.41 -3.56 -15.12
C LYS A 29 12.29 -4.81 -15.07
N SER A 30 12.88 -5.09 -13.90
CA SER A 30 13.75 -6.26 -13.70
C SER A 30 13.04 -7.47 -13.11
N LEU A 31 11.71 -7.41 -12.96
CA LEU A 31 10.92 -8.53 -12.46
C LEU A 31 10.97 -9.71 -13.42
N THR A 32 10.94 -10.92 -12.88
CA THR A 32 11.18 -12.15 -13.64
C THR A 32 9.92 -12.79 -14.19
N TYR A 33 8.75 -12.42 -13.68
CA TYR A 33 7.49 -12.98 -14.15
C TYR A 33 7.22 -12.58 -15.60
N PRO A 34 6.89 -13.47 -16.53
CA PRO A 34 6.86 -13.13 -17.95
C PRO A 34 5.60 -12.41 -18.42
N ASN A 35 4.44 -12.67 -17.81
CA ASN A 35 3.15 -12.17 -18.27
C ASN A 35 2.66 -10.98 -17.45
N HIS A 36 3.38 -9.87 -17.57
CA HIS A 36 3.02 -8.63 -16.90
C HIS A 36 3.13 -7.41 -17.81
N ASP A 37 2.37 -6.39 -17.44
CA ASP A 37 2.48 -5.04 -17.98
C ASP A 37 2.72 -4.06 -16.83
N ILE A 38 3.32 -2.91 -17.14
CA ILE A 38 3.54 -1.83 -16.17
C ILE A 38 2.61 -0.65 -16.50
N LEU A 39 1.83 -0.20 -15.53
CA LEU A 39 1.01 0.99 -15.58
C LEU A 39 1.45 2.02 -14.55
N VAL A 40 1.68 3.24 -15.02
CA VAL A 40 1.95 4.41 -14.17
C VAL A 40 0.81 5.40 -14.33
N VAL A 41 0.17 5.77 -13.22
CA VAL A 41 -0.84 6.85 -13.21
C VAL A 41 -0.22 8.10 -12.61
N GLU A 42 0.04 9.08 -13.47
CA GLU A 42 0.78 10.29 -13.17
C GLU A 42 -0.19 11.44 -12.86
N ASN A 43 -0.07 12.10 -11.71
CA ASN A 43 -1.01 13.13 -11.24
C ASN A 43 -0.40 14.50 -10.89
N SER A 44 0.74 14.86 -11.48
CA SER A 44 1.36 16.18 -11.34
C SER A 44 0.47 17.29 -11.87
N LYS A 45 0.66 18.49 -11.33
CA LYS A 45 -0.03 19.70 -11.80
C LYS A 45 0.25 20.02 -13.26
N ASN A 46 1.47 19.75 -13.74
CA ASN A 46 1.90 19.97 -15.12
C ASN A 46 2.21 18.65 -15.84
N SER A 47 2.26 18.68 -17.17
CA SER A 47 2.47 17.48 -18.00
C SER A 47 3.94 17.12 -18.21
N ASN A 48 4.92 17.85 -17.65
CA ASN A 48 6.34 17.57 -17.93
C ASN A 48 6.77 16.18 -17.45
N TYR A 49 6.27 15.77 -16.28
CA TYR A 49 6.61 14.45 -15.74
C TYR A 49 5.92 13.34 -16.51
N PHE A 50 4.61 13.48 -16.79
CA PHE A 50 3.89 12.61 -17.73
C PHE A 50 4.62 12.47 -19.07
N ASN A 51 5.04 13.57 -19.69
CA ASN A 51 5.74 13.57 -20.98
C ASN A 51 7.12 12.90 -20.90
N LYS A 52 7.80 12.95 -19.75
CA LYS A 52 9.05 12.23 -19.52
C LYS A 52 8.78 10.72 -19.44
N LEU A 53 7.83 10.30 -18.61
CA LEU A 53 7.49 8.89 -18.41
C LEU A 53 6.96 8.25 -19.70
N SER A 54 6.15 8.98 -20.47
CA SER A 54 5.53 8.48 -21.72
C SER A 54 6.51 8.23 -22.86
N LYS A 55 7.79 8.64 -22.72
CA LYS A 55 8.84 8.33 -23.69
C LYS A 55 9.45 6.94 -23.47
N ASP A 56 9.17 6.33 -22.33
CA ASP A 56 9.67 5.02 -21.98
C ASP A 56 8.76 3.94 -22.61
N PRO A 57 9.27 3.12 -23.53
CA PRO A 57 8.45 2.13 -24.25
C PRO A 57 7.99 0.98 -23.36
N ASP A 58 8.60 0.78 -22.19
CA ASP A 58 8.23 -0.30 -21.26
C ASP A 58 7.07 0.11 -20.31
N LEU A 59 6.63 1.37 -20.37
CA LEU A 59 5.63 1.91 -19.46
C LEU A 59 4.33 2.26 -20.21
N ASN A 60 3.21 1.72 -19.74
CA ASN A 60 1.91 2.33 -20.01
C ASN A 60 1.75 3.51 -19.03
N VAL A 61 1.48 4.71 -19.55
CA VAL A 61 1.34 5.91 -18.72
C VAL A 61 -0.03 6.52 -18.94
N LEU A 62 -0.80 6.67 -17.86
CA LEU A 62 -2.04 7.45 -17.84
C LEU A 62 -1.81 8.74 -17.08
N ARG A 63 -2.39 9.83 -17.57
CA ARG A 63 -2.42 11.10 -16.87
C ARG A 63 -3.73 11.25 -16.13
N TYR A 64 -3.66 11.49 -14.83
CA TYR A 64 -4.79 11.99 -14.05
C TYR A 64 -4.61 13.50 -13.89
N GLU A 65 -5.54 14.29 -14.45
CA GLU A 65 -5.51 15.75 -14.29
C GLU A 65 -6.25 16.15 -13.00
N PRO A 66 -5.54 16.68 -11.98
CA PRO A 66 -6.20 17.10 -10.75
C PRO A 66 -7.21 18.22 -11.00
N LYS A 67 -8.37 18.15 -10.34
CA LYS A 67 -9.46 19.12 -10.51
C LYS A 67 -9.40 20.22 -9.46
N GLY A 68 -9.14 21.46 -9.86
CA GLY A 68 -9.11 22.61 -8.94
C GLY A 68 -8.18 22.37 -7.75
N ASP A 69 -8.65 22.67 -6.53
CA ASP A 69 -7.91 22.52 -5.28
C ASP A 69 -8.07 21.13 -4.64
N GLU A 70 -8.12 20.08 -5.46
CA GLU A 70 -8.23 18.70 -5.00
C GLU A 70 -7.09 18.35 -4.02
N LYS A 71 -7.45 17.78 -2.87
CA LYS A 71 -6.48 17.34 -1.85
C LYS A 71 -5.67 16.14 -2.35
N ASN A 72 -4.42 16.00 -1.90
CA ASN A 72 -3.53 14.92 -2.34
C ASN A 72 -4.12 13.51 -2.11
N MET A 73 -4.84 13.30 -1.00
CA MET A 73 -5.53 12.03 -0.74
C MET A 73 -6.61 11.71 -1.79
N GLN A 74 -7.37 12.72 -2.22
CA GLN A 74 -8.39 12.53 -3.25
C GLN A 74 -7.76 12.24 -4.63
N LYS A 75 -6.65 12.91 -4.97
CA LYS A 75 -5.88 12.59 -6.17
C LYS A 75 -5.41 11.14 -6.16
N LEU A 76 -4.86 10.67 -5.04
CA LEU A 76 -4.35 9.31 -4.87
C LEU A 76 -5.48 8.28 -5.06
N ILE A 77 -6.63 8.49 -4.44
CA ILE A 77 -7.83 7.64 -4.61
C ILE A 77 -8.24 7.55 -6.06
N ASN A 78 -8.33 8.69 -6.75
CA ASN A 78 -8.76 8.72 -8.13
C ASN A 78 -7.75 8.01 -9.05
N CYS A 79 -6.45 8.15 -8.78
CA CYS A 79 -5.42 7.42 -9.50
C CYS A 79 -5.52 5.90 -9.27
N ARG A 80 -5.74 5.47 -8.03
CA ARG A 80 -5.91 4.04 -7.71
C ARG A 80 -7.17 3.46 -8.33
N ASN A 81 -8.28 4.20 -8.37
CA ASN A 81 -9.48 3.77 -9.10
C ASN A 81 -9.25 3.68 -10.61
N LEU A 82 -8.52 4.62 -11.22
CA LEU A 82 -8.13 4.52 -12.63
C LEU A 82 -7.29 3.26 -12.92
N ILE A 83 -6.43 2.85 -11.98
CA ILE A 83 -5.70 1.58 -12.07
C ILE A 83 -6.66 0.39 -12.07
N LEU A 84 -7.65 0.36 -11.16
CA LEU A 84 -8.65 -0.72 -11.12
C LEU A 84 -9.44 -0.80 -12.43
N ASP A 85 -9.89 0.36 -12.93
CA ASP A 85 -10.65 0.45 -14.20
C ASP A 85 -9.80 -0.02 -15.39
N TYR A 86 -8.53 0.39 -15.46
CA TYR A 86 -7.61 -0.06 -16.49
C TYR A 86 -7.41 -1.58 -16.44
N ALA A 87 -7.22 -2.14 -15.24
CA ALA A 87 -7.04 -3.57 -15.06
C ALA A 87 -8.27 -4.36 -15.52
N LEU A 88 -9.48 -3.90 -15.18
CA LEU A 88 -10.73 -4.53 -15.60
C LEU A 88 -10.95 -4.44 -17.11
N LYS A 89 -10.74 -3.25 -17.69
CA LYS A 89 -10.94 -3.02 -19.13
C LYS A 89 -10.02 -3.86 -20.01
N ASN A 90 -8.81 -4.16 -19.52
CA ASN A 90 -7.77 -4.88 -20.25
C ASN A 90 -7.59 -6.34 -19.77
N ASP A 91 -8.57 -6.85 -19.04
CA ASP A 91 -8.74 -8.26 -18.65
C ASP A 91 -7.57 -8.85 -17.85
N TYR A 92 -7.02 -8.08 -16.90
CA TYR A 92 -5.98 -8.58 -16.00
C TYR A 92 -6.56 -9.50 -14.91
N ASP A 93 -5.79 -10.49 -14.50
CA ASP A 93 -6.13 -11.43 -13.42
C ASP A 93 -5.76 -10.87 -12.04
N TYR A 94 -4.67 -10.10 -11.98
CA TYR A 94 -4.14 -9.52 -10.76
C TYR A 94 -3.61 -8.10 -11.00
N ILE A 95 -3.63 -7.30 -9.94
CA ILE A 95 -2.91 -6.04 -9.85
C ILE A 95 -1.86 -6.19 -8.75
N LEU A 96 -0.58 -5.97 -9.07
CA LEU A 96 0.45 -5.68 -8.07
C LEU A 96 0.49 -4.16 -7.87
N MET A 97 -0.24 -3.67 -6.88
CA MET A 97 -0.28 -2.26 -6.49
C MET A 97 0.98 -1.92 -5.69
N LEU A 98 1.77 -0.96 -6.20
CA LEU A 98 3.00 -0.52 -5.57
C LEU A 98 2.98 0.98 -5.29
N ASP A 99 3.49 1.38 -4.12
CA ASP A 99 3.91 2.75 -3.90
C ASP A 99 5.21 3.01 -4.67
N SER A 100 5.33 4.19 -5.29
CA SER A 100 6.48 4.52 -6.15
C SER A 100 7.82 4.65 -5.40
N ASP A 101 7.80 4.63 -4.06
CA ASP A 101 8.99 4.59 -3.21
C ASP A 101 9.23 3.23 -2.53
N VAL A 102 8.55 2.17 -2.96
CA VAL A 102 8.77 0.81 -2.48
C VAL A 102 9.48 -0.02 -3.56
N LYS A 103 10.72 -0.41 -3.28
CA LYS A 103 11.52 -1.30 -4.13
C LYS A 103 11.28 -2.75 -3.72
N VAL A 104 11.01 -3.60 -4.71
CA VAL A 104 10.59 -5.00 -4.53
C VAL A 104 11.66 -6.00 -5.01
N PRO A 105 11.65 -7.25 -4.49
CA PRO A 105 12.43 -8.37 -5.06
C PRO A 105 12.00 -8.70 -6.49
N LYS A 106 12.91 -9.25 -7.29
CA LYS A 106 12.66 -9.58 -8.71
C LYS A 106 11.62 -10.67 -8.92
N ASP A 107 11.51 -11.59 -7.97
CA ASP A 107 10.62 -12.75 -7.99
C ASP A 107 9.32 -12.53 -7.20
N ILE A 108 8.96 -11.27 -6.97
CA ILE A 108 7.84 -10.93 -6.09
C ILE A 108 6.49 -11.43 -6.60
N ILE A 109 6.25 -11.36 -7.92
CA ILE A 109 4.97 -11.76 -8.51
C ILE A 109 4.79 -13.28 -8.34
N GLU A 110 5.82 -14.06 -8.64
CA GLU A 110 5.87 -15.50 -8.49
C GLU A 110 5.55 -15.92 -7.05
N LYS A 111 6.23 -15.30 -6.08
CA LYS A 111 6.03 -15.61 -4.66
C LYS A 111 4.62 -15.27 -4.17
N LEU A 112 4.12 -14.08 -4.52
CA LEU A 112 2.78 -13.68 -4.11
C LEU A 112 1.69 -14.54 -4.77
N LEU A 113 1.84 -14.88 -6.06
CA LEU A 113 0.90 -15.77 -6.77
C LEU A 113 0.89 -17.19 -6.17
N ALA A 114 2.05 -17.72 -5.77
CA ALA A 114 2.16 -19.06 -5.19
C ALA A 114 1.35 -19.24 -3.88
N SER A 115 0.98 -18.14 -3.22
CA SER A 115 0.16 -18.18 -2.01
C SER A 115 -1.34 -18.44 -2.25
N ASP A 116 -1.82 -18.28 -3.49
CA ASP A 116 -3.23 -18.33 -3.92
C ASP A 116 -4.18 -17.59 -2.97
N LYS A 117 -3.82 -16.34 -2.62
CA LYS A 117 -4.68 -15.45 -1.83
C LYS A 117 -5.37 -14.43 -2.72
N ASP A 118 -6.57 -14.04 -2.33
CA ASP A 118 -7.31 -12.95 -2.99
C ASP A 118 -6.59 -11.61 -2.80
N ILE A 119 -5.99 -11.39 -1.63
CA ILE A 119 -5.13 -10.24 -1.32
C ILE A 119 -3.95 -10.69 -0.47
N ILE A 120 -2.75 -10.33 -0.90
CA ILE A 120 -1.51 -10.57 -0.16
C ILE A 120 -0.48 -9.47 -0.42
N SER A 121 0.28 -9.11 0.61
CA SER A 121 1.42 -8.18 0.47
C SER A 121 2.75 -8.83 0.79
N GLY A 122 3.84 -8.21 0.33
CA GLY A 122 5.13 -8.36 1.00
C GLY A 122 5.16 -7.55 2.30
N ILE A 123 6.36 -7.30 2.85
CA ILE A 123 6.54 -6.48 4.04
C ILE A 123 7.64 -5.44 3.85
N TYR A 124 7.37 -4.19 4.24
CA TYR A 124 8.37 -3.13 4.36
C TYR A 124 8.21 -2.40 5.69
N PHE A 125 9.17 -1.52 5.99
CA PHE A 125 9.24 -0.79 7.24
C PHE A 125 9.11 0.72 7.01
N ASN A 126 8.60 1.43 8.01
CA ASN A 126 8.50 2.89 8.00
C ASN A 126 8.83 3.47 9.38
N TYR A 127 9.09 4.76 9.43
CA TYR A 127 9.20 5.50 10.68
C TYR A 127 7.82 5.75 11.28
N PHE A 128 7.68 5.41 12.56
CA PHE A 128 6.50 5.70 13.36
C PHE A 128 6.93 6.38 14.66
N THR A 129 6.18 7.41 15.06
CA THR A 129 6.39 8.09 16.35
C THR A 129 5.48 7.44 17.39
N MET A 130 6.08 6.71 18.32
CA MET A 130 5.35 6.08 19.44
C MET A 130 5.87 6.63 20.76
N SER A 131 4.98 7.17 21.58
CA SER A 131 5.31 7.76 22.89
C SER A 131 6.47 8.77 22.80
N GLY A 132 6.45 9.63 21.78
CA GLY A 132 7.47 10.66 21.54
C GLY A 132 8.82 10.15 20.99
N LYS A 133 8.94 8.85 20.68
CA LYS A 133 10.16 8.26 20.10
C LYS A 133 9.91 7.78 18.68
N ASN A 134 10.81 8.12 17.77
CA ASN A 134 10.81 7.61 16.41
C ASN A 134 11.35 6.17 16.41
N GLN A 135 10.61 5.25 15.84
CA GLN A 135 10.96 3.83 15.70
C GLN A 135 10.71 3.37 14.27
N ILE A 136 11.50 2.40 13.81
CA ILE A 136 11.28 1.74 12.53
C ILE A 136 10.43 0.49 12.80
N LEU A 137 9.22 0.46 12.26
CA LEU A 137 8.26 -0.64 12.48
C LEU A 137 7.73 -1.17 11.15
N PRO A 138 7.32 -2.45 11.10
CA PRO A 138 6.74 -3.03 9.89
C PRO A 138 5.39 -2.37 9.58
N VAL A 139 5.12 -2.14 8.30
CA VAL A 139 3.86 -1.58 7.80
C VAL A 139 2.85 -2.70 7.59
N ALA A 140 2.60 -3.48 8.63
CA ALA A 140 1.59 -4.53 8.65
C ALA A 140 1.08 -4.68 10.09
N TRP A 141 -0.23 -4.86 10.24
CA TRP A 141 -0.87 -4.84 11.55
C TRP A 141 -1.73 -6.07 11.79
N LYS A 142 -1.75 -6.52 13.04
CA LYS A 142 -2.69 -7.52 13.56
C LYS A 142 -3.56 -6.91 14.65
N ALA A 143 -4.71 -7.53 14.87
CA ALA A 143 -5.45 -7.35 16.11
C ALA A 143 -4.59 -7.79 17.30
N LEU A 144 -4.95 -7.32 18.48
CA LEU A 144 -4.33 -7.82 19.70
C LEU A 144 -4.79 -9.27 19.94
N THR A 145 -3.94 -10.07 20.57
CA THR A 145 -4.38 -11.32 21.19
C THR A 145 -5.27 -11.03 22.39
N GLU A 146 -6.14 -11.97 22.76
CA GLU A 146 -6.96 -11.85 23.98
C GLU A 146 -6.10 -11.56 25.21
N SER A 147 -4.97 -12.23 25.36
CA SER A 147 -4.03 -11.97 26.46
C SER A 147 -3.45 -10.55 26.44
N GLU A 148 -3.10 -10.02 25.27
CA GLU A 148 -2.62 -8.64 25.14
C GLU A 148 -3.73 -7.65 25.50
N PHE A 149 -4.96 -7.92 25.06
CA PHE A 149 -6.11 -7.08 25.32
C PHE A 149 -6.48 -7.03 26.80
N GLU A 150 -6.50 -8.17 27.48
CA GLU A 150 -6.74 -8.25 28.93
C GLU A 150 -5.66 -7.52 29.74
N ASN A 151 -4.39 -7.63 29.35
CA ASN A 151 -3.30 -6.88 29.99
C ASN A 151 -3.48 -5.36 29.85
N ILE A 152 -3.95 -4.89 28.68
CA ILE A 152 -4.20 -3.46 28.45
C ILE A 152 -5.38 -2.98 29.29
N LYS A 153 -6.48 -3.73 29.37
CA LYS A 153 -7.64 -3.40 30.22
C LYS A 153 -7.26 -3.19 31.68
N GLN A 154 -6.25 -3.93 32.17
CA GLN A 154 -5.76 -3.79 33.55
C GLN A 154 -4.87 -2.55 33.76
N THR A 155 -4.30 -2.01 32.68
CA THR A 155 -3.28 -0.95 32.75
C THR A 155 -3.84 0.43 32.42
N ILE A 156 -4.82 0.52 31.52
CA ILE A 156 -5.42 1.77 31.06
C ILE A 156 -6.94 1.65 31.01
N ASN A 157 -7.63 2.77 31.24
CA ASN A 157 -9.05 2.84 30.94
C ASN A 157 -9.24 2.96 29.43
N LEU A 158 -9.85 1.96 28.82
CA LEU A 158 -10.07 1.95 27.37
C LEU A 158 -11.22 2.89 27.01
N PRO A 159 -11.16 3.56 25.85
CA PRO A 159 -12.28 4.33 25.33
C PRO A 159 -13.51 3.45 25.07
N ASP A 160 -14.71 4.01 25.23
CA ASP A 160 -16.00 3.29 25.08
C ASP A 160 -16.21 2.64 23.70
N PHE A 161 -15.51 3.12 22.68
CA PHE A 161 -15.58 2.57 21.33
C PHE A 161 -14.81 1.24 21.16
N VAL A 162 -13.92 0.90 22.10
CA VAL A 162 -13.14 -0.35 22.07
C VAL A 162 -13.96 -1.45 22.73
N LYS A 163 -14.55 -2.35 21.93
CA LYS A 163 -15.44 -3.41 22.39
C LYS A 163 -14.73 -4.77 22.49
N SER A 164 -13.70 -4.96 21.70
CA SER A 164 -12.96 -6.22 21.55
C SER A 164 -11.48 -5.98 21.24
N ASN A 165 -10.69 -7.05 21.31
CA ASN A 165 -9.29 -7.06 20.90
C ASN A 165 -9.09 -6.69 19.42
N GLU A 166 -10.11 -6.90 18.58
CA GLU A 166 -10.09 -6.59 17.14
C GLU A 166 -10.21 -5.09 16.85
N ASP A 167 -10.73 -4.30 17.80
CA ASP A 167 -10.85 -2.84 17.67
C ASP A 167 -9.50 -2.12 17.88
N LEU A 168 -8.49 -2.86 18.37
CA LEU A 168 -7.13 -2.38 18.57
C LEU A 168 -6.18 -3.06 17.60
N ARG A 169 -5.15 -2.32 17.19
CA ARG A 169 -4.12 -2.81 16.27
C ARG A 169 -2.72 -2.67 16.84
N ARG A 170 -1.88 -3.65 16.52
CA ARG A 170 -0.44 -3.62 16.79
C ARG A 170 0.34 -3.91 15.51
N HIS A 171 1.55 -3.39 15.44
CA HIS A 171 2.50 -3.82 14.41
C HIS A 171 2.84 -5.30 14.58
N LEU A 172 3.28 -5.95 13.50
CA LEU A 172 3.89 -7.27 13.61
C LEU A 172 5.11 -7.22 14.57
N THR A 173 5.20 -8.23 15.43
CA THR A 173 6.34 -8.41 16.32
C THR A 173 7.58 -8.83 15.53
N LYS A 174 8.77 -8.63 16.09
CA LYS A 174 10.01 -9.11 15.48
C LYS A 174 9.95 -10.61 15.15
N LYS A 175 9.40 -11.43 16.06
CA LYS A 175 9.24 -12.88 15.85
C LYS A 175 8.33 -13.19 14.65
N GLU A 176 7.22 -12.47 14.48
CA GLU A 176 6.31 -12.64 13.34
C GLU A 176 6.97 -12.18 12.03
N VAL A 177 7.72 -11.08 12.07
CA VAL A 177 8.47 -10.59 10.91
C VAL A 177 9.56 -11.59 10.49
N ASP A 178 10.25 -12.19 11.45
CA ASP A 178 11.37 -13.10 11.21
C ASP A 178 10.92 -14.56 10.94
N SER A 179 9.60 -14.83 10.97
CA SER A 179 9.08 -16.20 10.81
C SER A 179 9.12 -16.70 9.36
N ASN A 180 9.15 -15.79 8.38
CA ASN A 180 9.04 -16.09 6.95
C ASN A 180 7.76 -16.85 6.56
N ASP A 181 6.67 -16.62 7.30
CA ASP A 181 5.36 -17.22 7.03
C ASP A 181 4.43 -16.25 6.30
N VAL A 182 3.40 -16.81 5.68
CA VAL A 182 2.21 -16.05 5.29
C VAL A 182 1.31 -15.87 6.51
N LEU A 183 1.20 -14.63 6.99
CA LEU A 183 0.41 -14.28 8.17
C LEU A 183 -0.92 -13.63 7.76
N GLU A 184 -2.02 -14.09 8.37
CA GLU A 184 -3.28 -13.33 8.34
C GLU A 184 -3.12 -12.04 9.16
N VAL A 185 -3.50 -10.91 8.58
CA VAL A 185 -3.33 -9.57 9.15
C VAL A 185 -4.64 -8.78 9.05
N ILE A 186 -4.80 -7.74 9.87
CA ILE A 186 -5.95 -6.83 9.71
C ILE A 186 -5.68 -5.75 8.66
N PHE A 187 -4.42 -5.38 8.47
CA PHE A 187 -3.97 -4.43 7.45
C PHE A 187 -2.59 -4.89 6.93
N PRO A 188 -2.49 -5.32 5.66
CA PRO A 188 -1.22 -5.66 5.02
C PRO A 188 -0.44 -4.40 4.61
N SER A 189 0.77 -4.59 4.10
CA SER A 189 1.61 -3.52 3.54
C SER A 189 1.07 -3.07 2.19
N ALA A 190 0.19 -2.05 2.20
CA ALA A 190 -0.55 -1.61 1.01
C ALA A 190 0.32 -1.04 -0.12
N GLY A 191 1.50 -0.49 0.19
CA GLY A 191 2.49 -0.07 -0.82
C GLY A 191 3.17 -1.22 -1.57
N CYS A 192 2.83 -2.47 -1.28
CA CYS A 192 3.30 -3.66 -1.99
C CYS A 192 2.27 -4.79 -1.92
N MET A 193 1.15 -4.66 -2.64
CA MET A 193 -0.02 -5.53 -2.48
C MET A 193 -0.48 -6.13 -3.81
N LEU A 194 -0.56 -7.46 -3.87
CA LEU A 194 -1.18 -8.21 -4.96
C LEU A 194 -2.68 -8.37 -4.68
N ILE A 195 -3.51 -8.01 -5.65
CA ILE A 195 -4.97 -7.98 -5.55
C ILE A 195 -5.54 -8.80 -6.71
N LYS A 196 -6.33 -9.84 -6.41
CA LYS A 196 -6.99 -10.71 -7.40
C LYS A 196 -8.22 -10.03 -8.02
N LYS A 197 -8.55 -10.37 -9.26
CA LYS A 197 -9.64 -9.77 -10.04
C LYS A 197 -11.00 -9.77 -9.36
N ASN A 198 -11.35 -10.85 -8.68
CA ASN A 198 -12.60 -10.93 -7.91
C ASN A 198 -12.73 -9.83 -6.83
N VAL A 199 -11.62 -9.29 -6.33
CA VAL A 199 -11.59 -8.18 -5.37
C VAL A 199 -11.80 -6.85 -6.08
N PHE A 200 -10.93 -6.50 -7.03
CA PHE A 200 -10.97 -5.18 -7.66
C PHE A 200 -12.14 -5.01 -8.65
N ALA A 201 -12.81 -6.10 -9.05
CA ALA A 201 -14.06 -6.03 -9.81
C ALA A 201 -15.27 -5.54 -8.99
N ARG A 202 -15.17 -5.54 -7.65
CA ARG A 202 -16.31 -5.23 -6.76
C ARG A 202 -16.01 -4.20 -5.68
N ILE A 203 -14.74 -3.85 -5.44
CA ILE A 203 -14.32 -2.92 -4.40
C ILE A 203 -13.48 -1.81 -5.01
N ASN A 204 -13.92 -0.57 -4.81
CA ASN A 204 -13.20 0.64 -5.21
C ASN A 204 -12.63 1.39 -4.01
N TYR A 205 -11.54 2.12 -4.26
CA TYR A 205 -11.02 3.11 -3.31
C TYR A 205 -12.04 4.24 -3.18
N SER A 206 -12.24 4.73 -1.96
CA SER A 206 -13.03 5.93 -1.74
C SER A 206 -12.62 6.60 -0.44
N LEU A 207 -12.97 7.87 -0.29
CA LEU A 207 -12.98 8.50 1.03
C LEU A 207 -14.15 7.96 1.85
N VAL A 208 -14.01 7.99 3.18
CA VAL A 208 -15.16 7.92 4.09
C VAL A 208 -15.42 9.30 4.66
N ASP A 209 -16.68 9.56 4.95
CA ASP A 209 -17.06 10.40 6.09
C ASP A 209 -16.39 9.86 7.38
N THR A 210 -15.34 10.56 7.82
CA THR A 210 -14.53 10.19 8.99
C THR A 210 -15.31 10.24 10.31
N SER A 211 -16.54 10.79 10.31
CA SER A 211 -17.44 10.77 11.47
C SER A 211 -17.82 9.36 11.91
N LYS A 212 -17.80 8.37 11.00
CA LYS A 212 -18.10 6.96 11.31
C LYS A 212 -16.92 6.18 11.87
N TYR A 213 -15.69 6.69 11.70
CA TYR A 213 -14.45 6.01 12.12
C TYR A 213 -13.66 6.83 13.17
N ASN A 214 -14.38 7.64 13.95
CA ASN A 214 -13.98 8.20 15.25
C ASN A 214 -12.54 8.73 15.33
N ASN A 215 -12.16 9.64 14.42
CA ASN A 215 -10.84 10.28 14.39
C ASN A 215 -9.65 9.33 14.20
N MET A 216 -9.84 8.12 13.67
CA MET A 216 -8.71 7.38 13.09
C MET A 216 -8.10 8.19 11.95
N SER A 217 -6.78 8.35 11.94
CA SER A 217 -6.06 8.77 10.73
C SER A 217 -6.26 7.69 9.66
N THR A 218 -7.29 7.89 8.85
CA THR A 218 -7.67 6.96 7.79
C THR A 218 -6.95 7.39 6.52
N THR A 219 -6.08 6.52 6.02
CA THR A 219 -5.61 6.58 4.63
C THR A 219 -6.64 5.90 3.75
N ASP A 220 -6.60 6.19 2.45
CA ASP A 220 -7.49 5.55 1.48
C ASP A 220 -7.31 4.02 1.42
N GLU A 221 -6.09 3.53 1.65
CA GLU A 221 -5.77 2.11 1.76
C GLU A 221 -6.50 1.44 2.91
N ILE A 222 -6.53 2.08 4.08
CA ILE A 222 -7.23 1.54 5.25
C ILE A 222 -8.71 1.35 4.92
N HIS A 223 -9.32 2.31 4.23
CA HIS A 223 -10.73 2.18 3.86
C HIS A 223 -10.98 1.10 2.81
N PHE A 224 -10.13 1.01 1.78
CA PHE A 224 -10.19 -0.10 0.81
C PHE A 224 -10.12 -1.46 1.53
N LEU A 225 -9.17 -1.61 2.46
CA LEU A 225 -8.97 -2.86 3.22
C LEU A 225 -10.13 -3.15 4.18
N ILE A 226 -10.77 -2.13 4.76
CA ILE A 226 -12.00 -2.31 5.55
C ILE A 226 -13.11 -2.89 4.67
N LYS A 227 -13.36 -2.33 3.48
CA LYS A 227 -14.38 -2.85 2.55
C LYS A 227 -14.08 -4.28 2.10
N VAL A 228 -12.80 -4.63 1.93
CA VAL A 228 -12.37 -6.01 1.65
C VAL A 228 -12.79 -6.94 2.79
N LYS A 229 -12.53 -6.56 4.04
CA LYS A 229 -12.95 -7.34 5.21
C LYS A 229 -14.47 -7.42 5.33
N GLU A 230 -15.19 -6.33 5.09
CA GLU A 230 -16.67 -6.29 5.07
C GLU A 230 -17.25 -7.20 3.98
N ALA A 231 -16.53 -7.40 2.88
CA ALA A 231 -16.87 -8.38 1.84
C ALA A 231 -16.49 -9.83 2.20
N GLY A 232 -16.09 -10.09 3.45
CA GLY A 232 -15.75 -11.42 3.98
C GLY A 232 -14.40 -11.97 3.53
N LEU A 233 -13.54 -11.13 2.95
CA LEU A 233 -12.20 -11.54 2.50
C LEU A 233 -11.17 -11.38 3.61
N LYS A 234 -10.22 -12.31 3.62
CA LYS A 234 -9.05 -12.27 4.50
C LYS A 234 -7.90 -11.53 3.84
N LEU A 235 -7.08 -10.91 4.67
CA LEU A 235 -5.91 -10.14 4.26
C LEU A 235 -4.64 -10.83 4.75
N TYR A 236 -3.62 -10.89 3.91
CA TYR A 236 -2.40 -11.63 4.19
C TYR A 236 -1.14 -10.78 3.96
N CYS A 237 -0.10 -11.08 4.72
CA CYS A 237 1.24 -10.52 4.58
C CYS A 237 2.24 -11.69 4.57
N ASP A 238 2.97 -11.85 3.47
CA ASP A 238 4.08 -12.80 3.38
C ASP A 238 5.33 -12.17 3.99
N THR A 239 5.73 -12.63 5.17
CA THR A 239 6.88 -12.06 5.87
C THR A 239 8.21 -12.52 5.29
N SER A 240 8.25 -13.51 4.39
CA SER A 240 9.47 -13.90 3.67
C SER A 240 9.85 -12.90 2.58
N ILE A 241 8.89 -12.09 2.09
CA ILE A 241 9.09 -11.13 1.00
C ILE A 241 9.40 -9.75 1.59
N LYS A 242 10.67 -9.44 1.75
CA LYS A 242 11.13 -8.14 2.25
C LYS A 242 11.28 -7.12 1.11
N CYS A 243 10.58 -5.99 1.24
CA CYS A 243 10.70 -4.85 0.33
C CYS A 243 11.46 -3.70 1.01
N GLU A 244 12.14 -2.89 0.21
CA GLU A 244 12.83 -1.69 0.68
C GLU A 244 11.94 -0.47 0.49
N HIS A 245 11.67 0.26 1.56
CA HIS A 245 10.99 1.56 1.50
C HIS A 245 12.04 2.68 1.43
N MET A 246 12.03 3.45 0.35
CA MET A 246 13.04 4.45 0.00
C MET A 246 12.81 5.76 0.75
N LEU A 247 12.88 5.72 2.08
CA LEU A 247 12.58 6.83 2.99
C LEU A 247 13.54 8.03 2.86
N LYS A 248 14.76 7.79 2.38
CA LYS A 248 15.80 8.81 2.29
C LYS A 248 15.49 9.77 1.13
N GLY A 249 15.12 11.00 1.45
CA GLY A 249 14.66 12.03 0.50
C GLY A 249 13.16 12.33 0.58
N LYS A 250 12.38 11.43 1.20
CA LYS A 250 10.93 11.59 1.42
C LYS A 250 10.59 12.59 2.54
N PHE A 251 11.44 12.69 3.57
CA PHE A 251 11.21 13.59 4.70
C PHE A 251 12.29 14.67 4.73
N VAL A 252 11.85 15.94 4.75
CA VAL A 252 12.69 17.10 5.04
C VAL A 252 12.49 17.50 6.49
N LYS A 253 13.50 18.14 7.09
CA LYS A 253 13.33 18.68 8.43
C LYS A 253 12.66 20.04 8.38
N ASP A 254 11.62 20.25 9.18
CA ASP A 254 11.00 21.56 9.37
C ASP A 254 11.90 22.50 10.19
N ALA A 255 11.44 23.73 10.42
CA ALA A 255 12.14 24.72 11.24
C ALA A 255 12.39 24.27 12.70
N ASN A 256 11.65 23.26 13.18
CA ASN A 256 11.78 22.67 14.50
C ASN A 256 12.60 21.36 14.48
N ASN A 257 13.28 21.05 13.37
CA ASN A 257 14.11 19.86 13.19
C ASN A 257 13.30 18.54 13.24
N GLN A 258 11.97 18.61 13.05
CA GLN A 258 11.08 17.46 12.91
C GLN A 258 11.04 17.00 11.46
N PHE A 259 11.06 15.69 11.24
CA PHE A 259 10.90 15.13 9.88
C PHE A 259 9.46 15.31 9.42
N VAL A 260 9.24 16.20 8.47
CA VAL A 260 7.97 16.44 7.80
C VAL A 260 7.99 15.83 6.40
N ASN A 261 6.86 15.24 6.02
CA ASN A 261 6.65 14.74 4.67
C ASN A 261 6.07 15.90 3.83
N PRO A 262 6.82 16.46 2.86
CA PRO A 262 6.35 17.58 2.05
C PRO A 262 5.16 17.22 1.14
N VAL A 263 4.77 15.93 1.07
CA VAL A 263 3.63 15.42 0.31
C VAL A 263 2.30 15.57 1.07
N HIS A 264 2.34 15.81 2.39
CA HIS A 264 1.14 15.89 3.24
C HIS A 264 0.80 17.32 3.72
N ASP A 265 1.54 18.33 3.29
CA ASP A 265 1.23 19.75 3.45
C ASP A 265 0.52 20.34 2.21
#